data_AF-A0A832BCB8-F1
#
_entry.id   AF-A0A832BCB8-F1
#
_cell.length_a   1.000
_cell.length_b   1.000
_cell.length_c   1.000
_cell.angle_alpha   90.00
_cell.angle_beta   90.00
_cell.angle_gamma   90.00
#
_symmetry.space_group_name_H-M   'P 1'
#
loop_
_entity.id
_entity.type
_entity.pdbx_description
1 polymer ?
#
loop_
_entity_poly.entity_id
_entity_poly.type
_entity_poly.pdbx_seq_one_letter_code
_entity_poly.pdbx_strand_id
1 'polypeptide(L)'
;MAKRVASIEARRRAARRRPTLKKRLKNFAAFLALLILSAVAMLAVYLVVVFIEVSRNLPSVDEINNIQPTQGTQIFFADGTKMADIGVENRKPVKLDQISKYLIDATVAVEDSRFYEHRGIDLRGILRAAYHDAIGGDVREGAST
;
A
#
# COMPACT_ATOMS: atom_id res chain seq x y z
N MET A 1 34.09 -21.60 -63.86
CA MET A 1 34.67 -22.16 -62.61
C MET A 1 34.59 -21.18 -61.42
N ALA A 2 34.97 -19.90 -61.58
CA ALA A 2 34.95 -18.87 -60.53
C ALA A 2 33.58 -18.66 -59.82
N LYS A 3 32.46 -18.67 -60.54
CA LYS A 3 31.11 -18.49 -59.95
C LYS A 3 30.70 -19.61 -58.97
N ARG A 4 31.21 -20.85 -59.15
CA ARG A 4 30.94 -21.98 -58.24
C ARG A 4 31.77 -21.91 -56.97
N VAL A 5 32.99 -21.39 -57.02
CA VAL A 5 33.85 -21.21 -55.83
C VAL A 5 33.30 -20.07 -54.96
N ALA A 6 32.92 -18.95 -55.58
CA ALA A 6 32.31 -17.81 -54.87
C ALA A 6 31.00 -18.18 -54.15
N SER A 7 30.17 -19.04 -54.74
CA SER A 7 28.90 -19.47 -54.10
C SER A 7 29.11 -20.44 -52.94
N ILE A 8 30.14 -21.28 -52.99
CA ILE A 8 30.52 -22.18 -51.89
C ILE A 8 31.11 -21.38 -50.72
N GLU A 9 31.94 -20.38 -51.00
CA GLU A 9 32.49 -19.49 -49.97
C GLU A 9 31.40 -18.62 -49.33
N ALA A 10 30.45 -18.10 -50.12
CA ALA A 10 29.31 -17.35 -49.60
C ALA A 10 28.43 -18.22 -48.68
N ARG A 11 28.19 -19.48 -49.05
CA ARG A 11 27.45 -20.45 -48.20
C ARG A 11 28.21 -20.80 -46.92
N ARG A 12 29.54 -20.98 -46.99
CA ARG A 12 30.40 -21.22 -45.81
C ARG A 12 30.44 -20.01 -44.87
N ARG A 13 30.53 -18.79 -45.40
CA ARG A 13 30.46 -17.54 -44.62
C ARG A 13 29.09 -17.35 -43.96
N ALA A 14 27.99 -17.70 -44.64
CA ALA A 14 26.64 -17.63 -44.10
C ALA A 14 26.38 -18.68 -42.99
N ALA A 15 26.91 -19.91 -43.13
CA ALA A 15 26.79 -20.95 -42.11
C ALA A 15 27.56 -20.61 -40.83
N ARG A 16 28.75 -20.00 -40.96
CA ARG A 16 29.58 -19.54 -39.83
C ARG A 16 28.97 -18.35 -39.06
N ARG A 17 28.01 -17.65 -39.67
CA ARG A 17 27.31 -16.48 -39.10
C ARG A 17 26.04 -16.83 -38.32
N ARG A 18 25.57 -18.08 -38.34
CA ARG A 18 24.39 -18.47 -37.56
C ARG A 18 24.75 -18.44 -36.07
N PRO A 19 24.07 -17.64 -35.24
CA PRO A 19 24.34 -17.63 -33.82
C PRO A 19 24.09 -19.02 -33.25
N THR A 20 25.01 -19.51 -32.43
CA THR A 20 24.88 -20.80 -31.76
C THR A 20 23.64 -20.79 -30.85
N LEU A 21 23.05 -21.96 -30.60
CA LEU A 21 21.89 -22.08 -29.71
C LEU A 21 22.14 -21.41 -28.34
N LYS A 22 23.36 -21.55 -27.82
CA LYS A 22 23.84 -20.87 -26.60
C LYS A 22 23.76 -19.34 -26.69
N LYS A 23 24.11 -18.75 -27.84
CA LYS A 23 24.02 -17.30 -28.07
C LYS A 23 22.56 -16.83 -28.18
N ARG A 24 21.68 -17.62 -28.81
CA ARG A 24 20.23 -17.31 -28.86
C ARG A 24 19.61 -17.38 -27.46
N LEU A 25 19.95 -18.40 -26.67
CA LEU A 25 19.46 -18.55 -25.30
C LEU A 25 19.97 -17.43 -24.38
N LYS A 26 21.25 -17.04 -24.49
CA LYS A 26 21.81 -15.89 -23.76
C LYS A 26 21.09 -14.59 -24.10
N ASN A 27 20.82 -14.34 -25.38
CA ASN A 27 20.10 -13.15 -25.82
C ASN A 27 18.64 -13.15 -25.33
N PHE A 28 17.99 -14.32 -25.33
CA PHE A 28 16.63 -14.47 -24.80
C PHE A 28 16.60 -14.25 -23.29
N ALA A 29 17.54 -14.81 -22.54
CA ALA A 29 17.66 -14.57 -21.09
C ALA A 29 17.95 -13.10 -20.78
N ALA A 30 18.82 -12.43 -21.56
CA ALA A 30 19.07 -11.00 -21.41
C ALA A 30 17.83 -10.15 -21.71
N PHE A 31 17.05 -10.52 -22.73
CA PHE A 31 15.78 -9.87 -23.05
C PHE A 31 14.75 -10.07 -21.92
N LEU A 32 14.62 -11.28 -21.38
CA LEU A 32 13.72 -11.56 -20.27
C LEU A 32 14.14 -10.81 -18.99
N ALA A 33 15.44 -10.74 -18.71
CA ALA A 33 15.97 -9.96 -17.59
C ALA A 33 15.67 -8.46 -17.75
N LEU A 34 15.82 -7.91 -18.96
CA LEU A 34 15.45 -6.53 -19.25
C LEU A 34 13.95 -6.28 -19.06
N LEU A 35 13.11 -7.22 -19.49
CA LEU A 35 11.66 -7.14 -19.32
C LEU A 35 11.29 -7.12 -17.83
N ILE A 36 11.83 -8.05 -17.04
CA ILE A 36 11.60 -8.10 -15.58
C ILE A 36 12.09 -6.80 -14.93
N LEU A 37 13.27 -6.31 -15.28
CA LEU A 37 13.80 -5.06 -14.75
C LEU A 37 12.89 -3.88 -15.08
N SER A 38 12.37 -3.82 -16.31
CA SER A 38 11.43 -2.77 -16.72
C SER A 38 10.12 -2.84 -15.95
N ALA A 39 9.59 -4.05 -15.69
CA ALA A 39 8.38 -4.25 -14.90
C ALA A 39 8.56 -3.81 -13.45
N VAL A 40 9.69 -4.17 -12.83
CA VAL A 40 10.04 -3.73 -11.46
C VAL A 40 10.19 -2.22 -11.40
N ALA A 41 10.84 -1.60 -12.38
CA ALA A 41 10.98 -0.15 -12.45
C ALA A 41 9.61 0.54 -12.60
N MET A 42 8.73 0.04 -13.46
CA MET A 42 7.36 0.55 -13.60
C MET A 42 6.55 0.41 -12.31
N LEU A 43 6.64 -0.73 -11.63
CA LEU A 43 5.98 -0.93 -10.34
C LEU A 43 6.52 0.05 -9.28
N ALA A 44 7.83 0.26 -9.22
CA ALA A 44 8.42 1.21 -8.29
C ALA A 44 7.94 2.65 -8.56
N VAL A 45 7.91 3.07 -9.82
CA VAL A 45 7.36 4.38 -10.21
C VAL A 45 5.89 4.48 -9.84
N TYR A 46 5.09 3.45 -10.12
CA TYR A 46 3.68 3.40 -9.74
C TYR A 46 3.47 3.55 -8.24
N LEU A 47 4.22 2.81 -7.41
CA LEU A 47 4.14 2.89 -5.95
C LEU A 47 4.53 4.29 -5.44
N VAL A 48 5.54 4.92 -6.03
CA VAL A 48 5.93 6.30 -5.67
C VAL A 48 4.83 7.30 -6.02
N VAL A 49 4.20 7.18 -7.18
CA VAL A 49 3.09 8.05 -7.58
C VAL A 49 1.91 7.88 -6.62
N VAL A 50 1.53 6.64 -6.31
CA VAL A 50 0.48 6.35 -5.33
C VAL A 50 0.83 6.93 -3.96
N PHE A 51 2.06 6.75 -3.50
CA PHE A 51 2.52 7.29 -2.22
C PHE A 51 2.40 8.82 -2.17
N ILE A 52 2.84 9.52 -3.22
CA ILE A 52 2.74 10.99 -3.31
C ILE A 52 1.27 11.42 -3.31
N GLU A 53 0.42 10.77 -4.10
CA GLU A 53 -1.00 11.12 -4.21
C GLU A 53 -1.73 10.93 -2.87
N VAL A 54 -1.48 9.80 -2.19
CA VAL A 54 -2.03 9.57 -0.84
C VAL A 54 -1.50 10.61 0.13
N SER A 55 -0.19 10.88 0.12
CA SER A 55 0.44 11.80 1.07
C SER A 55 -0.04 13.25 0.91
N ARG A 56 -0.40 13.67 -0.30
CA ARG A 56 -0.93 15.02 -0.56
C ARG A 56 -2.31 15.25 0.03
N ASN A 57 -3.09 14.19 0.22
CA ASN A 57 -4.44 14.24 0.76
C ASN A 57 -4.47 14.04 2.28
N LEU A 58 -3.32 13.83 2.92
CA LEU A 58 -3.25 13.70 4.38
C LEU A 58 -3.22 15.08 5.04
N PRO A 59 -3.89 15.22 6.20
CA PRO A 59 -3.76 16.43 7.02
C PRO A 59 -2.32 16.61 7.47
N SER A 60 -1.91 17.87 7.65
CA SER A 60 -0.58 18.15 8.18
C SER A 60 -0.45 17.66 9.63
N VAL A 61 0.79 17.44 10.09
CA VAL A 61 1.04 17.03 11.49
C VAL A 61 0.50 18.08 12.47
N ASP A 62 0.60 19.36 12.12
CA ASP A 62 0.08 20.45 12.93
C ASP A 62 -1.46 20.46 12.99
N GLU A 63 -2.13 20.09 11.90
CA GLU A 63 -3.58 19.89 11.91
C GLU A 63 -3.98 18.74 12.82
N ILE A 64 -3.26 17.62 12.78
CA ILE A 64 -3.53 16.45 13.64
C ILE A 64 -3.38 16.81 15.12
N ASN A 65 -2.34 17.55 15.48
CA ASN A 65 -2.10 17.98 16.86
C ASN A 65 -3.13 19.00 17.36
N ASN A 66 -3.78 19.73 16.45
CA ASN A 66 -4.73 20.79 16.75
C ASN A 66 -6.16 20.48 16.30
N ILE A 67 -6.50 19.18 16.14
CA ILE A 67 -7.87 18.78 15.83
C ILE A 67 -8.79 19.29 16.95
N GLN A 68 -9.74 20.16 16.57
CA GLN A 68 -10.84 20.60 17.42
C GLN A 68 -12.05 19.73 17.08
N PRO A 69 -12.39 18.72 17.90
CA PRO A 69 -13.54 17.87 17.63
C PRO A 69 -14.79 18.73 17.57
N THR A 70 -15.67 18.49 16.58
CA THR A 70 -16.96 19.18 16.53
C THR A 70 -17.74 18.87 17.80
N GLN A 71 -18.10 19.91 18.56
CA GLN A 71 -18.91 19.80 19.76
C GLN A 71 -20.33 20.31 19.47
N GLY A 72 -21.33 19.59 19.96
CA GLY A 72 -22.70 20.09 19.94
C GLY A 72 -22.86 21.28 20.90
N THR A 73 -23.73 22.22 20.55
CA THR A 73 -24.16 23.32 21.41
C THR A 73 -25.00 22.78 22.55
N GLN A 74 -24.65 23.08 23.79
CA GLN A 74 -25.44 22.68 24.96
C GLN A 74 -26.34 23.85 25.41
N ILE A 75 -27.62 23.58 25.57
CA ILE A 75 -28.62 24.52 26.07
C ILE A 75 -28.94 24.17 27.52
N PHE A 76 -28.90 25.16 28.41
CA PHE A 76 -29.19 25.01 29.84
C PHE A 76 -30.37 25.90 30.24
N PHE A 77 -31.13 25.45 31.22
CA PHE A 77 -32.12 26.27 31.92
C PHE A 77 -31.44 27.29 32.84
N ALA A 78 -32.20 28.27 33.34
CA ALA A 78 -31.68 29.32 34.22
C ALA A 78 -31.11 28.79 35.56
N ASP A 79 -31.55 27.60 35.98
CA ASP A 79 -31.04 26.90 37.17
C ASP A 79 -29.77 26.08 36.89
N GLY A 80 -29.26 26.08 35.66
CA GLY A 80 -28.08 25.33 35.23
C GLY A 80 -28.35 23.87 34.84
N THR A 81 -29.60 23.40 34.83
CA THR A 81 -29.92 22.05 34.36
C THR A 81 -29.86 21.97 32.83
N LYS A 82 -29.32 20.87 32.28
CA LYS A 82 -29.18 20.71 30.83
C LYS A 82 -30.53 20.47 30.18
N MET A 83 -30.92 21.33 29.25
CA MET A 83 -32.16 21.23 28.47
C MET A 83 -31.98 20.34 27.24
N ALA A 84 -30.97 20.63 26.41
CA ALA A 84 -30.76 19.94 25.14
C ALA A 84 -29.31 20.06 24.65
N ASP A 85 -28.89 19.11 23.81
CA ASP A 85 -27.67 19.22 23.00
C ASP A 85 -28.08 19.35 21.53
N ILE A 86 -27.55 20.34 20.81
CA ILE A 86 -27.78 20.57 19.38
C ILE A 86 -26.45 20.38 18.64
N GLY A 87 -26.35 19.33 17.85
CA GLY A 87 -25.18 19.08 17.01
C GLY A 87 -25.47 17.99 15.98
N VAL A 88 -24.65 17.92 14.94
CA VAL A 88 -24.69 16.82 13.95
C VAL A 88 -24.33 15.49 14.62
N GLU A 89 -23.47 15.55 15.64
CA GLU A 89 -22.94 14.39 16.34
C GLU A 89 -23.01 14.62 17.86
N ASN A 90 -23.34 13.57 18.61
CA ASN A 90 -23.32 13.59 20.07
C ASN A 90 -21.92 13.21 20.57
N ARG A 91 -21.00 14.17 20.57
CA ARG A 91 -19.60 13.98 21.00
C ARG A 91 -19.29 14.76 22.27
N LYS A 92 -18.64 14.09 23.23
CA LYS A 92 -18.07 14.71 24.43
C LYS A 92 -16.57 14.41 24.51
N PRO A 93 -15.70 15.34 24.06
CA PRO A 93 -14.26 15.15 24.13
C PRO A 93 -13.81 14.98 25.58
N VAL A 94 -13.04 13.92 25.82
CA VAL A 94 -12.40 13.64 27.11
C VAL A 94 -10.93 13.39 26.87
N LYS A 95 -10.11 13.71 27.87
CA LYS A 95 -8.68 13.38 27.82
C LYS A 95 -8.50 11.88 28.05
N LEU A 96 -7.45 11.30 27.46
CA LEU A 96 -7.17 9.86 27.56
C LEU A 96 -6.99 9.39 29.02
N ASP A 97 -6.45 10.24 29.88
CA ASP A 97 -6.27 9.98 31.32
C ASP A 97 -7.59 9.92 32.12
N GLN A 98 -8.70 10.40 31.54
CA GLN A 98 -10.04 10.31 32.11
C GLN A 98 -10.75 9.01 31.73
N ILE A 99 -10.16 8.21 30.83
CA ILE A 99 -10.73 6.95 30.35
C ILE A 99 -10.21 5.80 31.22
N SER A 100 -11.12 4.90 31.62
CA SER A 100 -10.75 3.69 32.36
C SER A 100 -9.74 2.86 31.57
N LYS A 101 -8.66 2.43 32.24
CA LYS A 101 -7.64 1.56 31.62
C LYS A 101 -8.27 0.30 31.00
N TYR A 102 -9.28 -0.28 31.66
CA TYR A 102 -9.98 -1.46 31.14
C TYR A 102 -10.67 -1.19 29.81
N LEU A 103 -11.18 0.04 29.59
CA LEU A 103 -11.80 0.39 28.31
C LEU A 103 -10.74 0.54 27.22
N ILE A 104 -9.63 1.20 27.53
CA ILE A 104 -8.49 1.33 26.60
C ILE A 104 -7.99 -0.06 26.20
N ASP A 105 -7.73 -0.92 27.18
CA ASP A 105 -7.23 -2.27 26.95
C ASP A 105 -8.23 -3.12 26.15
N ALA A 106 -9.53 -3.02 26.43
CA ALA A 106 -10.56 -3.74 25.70
C ALA A 106 -10.67 -3.28 24.24
N THR A 107 -10.63 -1.97 23.97
CA THR A 107 -10.64 -1.42 22.60
C THR A 107 -9.41 -1.88 21.84
N VAL A 108 -8.21 -1.78 22.44
CA VAL A 108 -6.98 -2.28 21.84
C VAL A 108 -7.09 -3.77 21.56
N ALA A 109 -7.60 -4.58 22.49
CA ALA A 109 -7.74 -6.02 22.27
C ALA A 109 -8.69 -6.40 21.11
N VAL A 110 -9.75 -5.62 20.88
CA VAL A 110 -10.77 -5.88 19.85
C VAL A 110 -10.37 -5.32 18.48
N GLU A 111 -9.90 -4.09 18.43
CA GLU A 111 -9.55 -3.41 17.18
C GLU A 111 -8.14 -3.80 16.71
N ASP A 112 -7.15 -3.67 17.59
CA ASP A 112 -5.74 -3.86 17.27
C ASP A 112 -4.92 -4.41 18.44
N SER A 113 -4.95 -5.73 18.62
CA SER A 113 -4.22 -6.39 19.72
C SER A 113 -2.70 -6.11 19.73
N ARG A 114 -2.13 -5.63 18.63
CA ARG A 114 -0.70 -5.33 18.46
C ARG A 114 -0.43 -3.83 18.29
N PHE A 115 -1.39 -2.97 18.64
CA PHE A 115 -1.29 -1.53 18.47
C PHE A 115 0.04 -0.94 18.96
N TYR A 116 0.48 -1.39 20.14
CA TYR A 116 1.72 -0.92 20.78
C TYR A 116 2.99 -1.61 20.26
N GLU A 117 2.87 -2.68 19.46
CA GLU A 117 4.02 -3.42 18.90
C GLU A 117 4.49 -2.85 17.55
N HIS A 118 3.65 -2.06 16.88
CA HIS A 118 3.95 -1.50 15.56
C HIS A 118 3.81 0.02 15.49
N ARG A 119 4.45 0.64 14.50
CA ARG A 119 4.51 2.10 14.32
C ARG A 119 3.47 2.61 13.33
N GLY A 120 2.23 2.11 13.42
CA GLY A 120 1.11 2.48 12.56
C GLY A 120 0.98 1.70 11.25
N ILE A 121 1.81 0.68 11.03
CA ILE A 121 1.68 -0.25 9.90
C ILE A 121 1.80 -1.68 10.42
N ASP A 122 0.68 -2.41 10.42
CA ASP A 122 0.66 -3.86 10.72
C ASP A 122 0.90 -4.69 9.46
N LEU A 123 2.17 -4.99 9.18
CA LEU A 123 2.55 -5.85 8.06
C LEU A 123 1.92 -7.25 8.13
N ARG A 124 1.70 -7.78 9.35
CA ARG A 124 1.10 -9.10 9.51
C ARG A 124 -0.39 -9.05 9.19
N GLY A 125 -1.09 -8.00 9.62
CA GLY A 125 -2.49 -7.73 9.27
C GLY A 125 -2.68 -7.57 7.77
N ILE A 126 -1.82 -6.79 7.11
CA ILE A 126 -1.84 -6.60 5.65
C ILE A 126 -1.65 -7.94 4.92
N LEU A 127 -0.66 -8.74 5.31
CA LEU A 127 -0.40 -10.03 4.66
C LEU A 127 -1.52 -11.04 4.90
N ARG A 128 -2.13 -11.05 6.09
CA ARG A 128 -3.29 -11.87 6.42
C ARG A 128 -4.47 -11.51 5.52
N ALA A 129 -4.83 -10.22 5.47
CA ALA A 129 -5.94 -9.73 4.64
C ALA A 129 -5.72 -10.07 3.15
N ALA A 130 -4.52 -9.78 2.63
CA ALA A 130 -4.18 -10.10 1.24
C ALA A 130 -4.28 -11.61 0.92
N TYR A 131 -3.90 -12.48 1.87
CA TYR A 131 -4.03 -13.93 1.71
C TYR A 131 -5.50 -14.38 1.69
N HIS A 132 -6.32 -13.87 2.63
CA HIS A 132 -7.74 -14.23 2.70
C HIS A 132 -8.53 -13.69 1.51
N ASP A 133 -8.23 -12.48 1.03
CA ASP A 133 -8.88 -11.90 -0.14
C ASP A 133 -8.50 -12.65 -1.42
N ALA A 134 -7.22 -13.03 -1.57
CA ALA A 134 -6.76 -13.78 -2.74
C ALA A 134 -7.41 -15.17 -2.84
N ILE A 135 -7.62 -15.85 -1.71
CA ILE A 135 -8.30 -17.16 -1.67
C ILE A 135 -9.82 -16.99 -1.76
N GLY A 136 -10.36 -15.92 -1.16
CA GLY A 136 -11.78 -15.62 -1.15
C GLY A 136 -12.31 -15.15 -2.49
N GLY A 137 -11.43 -14.65 -3.38
CA GLY A 137 -11.78 -14.10 -4.68
C GLY A 137 -12.50 -12.74 -4.60
N ASP A 138 -12.60 -12.16 -3.40
CA ASP A 138 -13.26 -10.89 -3.11
C ASP A 138 -12.66 -10.28 -1.84
N VAL A 139 -12.79 -8.97 -1.66
CA VAL A 139 -12.27 -8.25 -0.49
C VAL A 139 -13.16 -8.55 0.71
N ARG A 140 -12.64 -9.33 1.66
CA ARG A 140 -13.35 -9.79 2.86
C ARG A 140 -12.73 -9.29 4.14
N GLU A 141 -11.41 -9.11 4.16
CA GLU A 141 -10.69 -8.63 5.33
C GLU A 141 -10.09 -7.25 5.10
N GLY A 142 -10.25 -6.38 6.10
CA GLY A 142 -9.51 -5.12 6.15
C GLY A 142 -8.06 -5.35 6.58
N ALA A 143 -7.18 -4.50 6.08
CA ALA A 143 -5.80 -4.41 6.53
C ALA A 143 -5.62 -3.42 7.71
N SER A 144 -6.70 -3.11 8.45
CA SER A 144 -6.63 -2.09 9.51
C SER A 144 -5.64 -2.51 10.60
N THR A 145 -4.93 -1.49 11.11
CA THR A 145 -4.48 -1.43 12.49
C THR A 145 -5.69 -1.04 13.31
#